data_AF-A0A2E3GAW9-F1
#
_entry.id   AF-A0A2E3GAW9-F1
#
_cell.length_a   1.000
_cell.length_b   1.000
_cell.length_c   1.000
_cell.angle_alpha   90.00
_cell.angle_beta   90.00
_cell.angle_gamma   90.00
#
_symmetry.space_group_name_H-M   'P 1'
#
loop_
_entity.id
_entity.type
_entity.pdbx_description
1 polymer ?
#
loop_
_entity_poly.entity_id
_entity_poly.type
_entity_poly.pdbx_seq_one_letter_code
_entity_poly.pdbx_strand_id
1 'polypeptide(L)'
;MAINNKINDLIKQFLYIIYTETYQNKTNSTFIERYVAKHPLLKPELIVINDQIQGFKKVSKKVMSLEEFPIYLEIEGMYENENIYLIDAIDLYSETILNCQSRLTDIIYIANVFSNYISFERTIDVSNPKEESIIITSKIQEYLIIKSEAESLNKLTSELDYDDIENTENKDLVINIDQFKDALKIHLNYFVEFIKICHDILIKDIPLKKIKPEIETFFEENK
;
A
#
# COMPACT_ATOMS: atom_id res chain seq x y z
N MET A 1 -1.98 -10.54 22.01
CA MET A 1 -3.20 -9.90 21.42
C MET A 1 -3.14 -8.38 21.20
N ALA A 2 -2.29 -7.60 21.90
CA ALA A 2 -2.35 -6.12 21.86
C ALA A 2 -1.60 -5.44 20.69
N ILE A 3 -0.70 -6.14 19.98
CA ILE A 3 0.11 -5.55 18.89
C ILE A 3 -0.52 -5.72 17.51
N ASN A 4 -1.23 -6.81 17.21
CA ASN A 4 -2.06 -6.92 15.99
C ASN A 4 -3.09 -5.78 15.92
N ASN A 5 -3.59 -5.30 17.07
CA ASN A 5 -4.44 -4.12 17.11
C ASN A 5 -3.71 -2.87 16.59
N LYS A 6 -2.41 -2.69 16.86
CA LYS A 6 -1.70 -1.47 16.46
C LYS A 6 -1.46 -1.36 14.95
N ILE A 7 -1.11 -2.47 14.27
CA ILE A 7 -0.95 -2.47 12.81
C ILE A 7 -2.31 -2.31 12.14
N ASN A 8 -3.31 -3.06 12.61
CA ASN A 8 -4.67 -2.95 12.09
C ASN A 8 -5.25 -1.54 12.30
N ASP A 9 -5.05 -0.94 13.48
CA ASP A 9 -5.48 0.43 13.78
C ASP A 9 -4.74 1.46 12.91
N LEU A 10 -3.47 1.22 12.59
CA LEU A 10 -2.74 2.04 11.63
C LEU A 10 -3.33 1.91 10.22
N ILE A 11 -3.56 0.68 9.73
CA ILE A 11 -4.17 0.44 8.40
C ILE A 11 -5.53 1.12 8.31
N LYS A 12 -6.37 1.01 9.35
CA LYS A 12 -7.70 1.65 9.44
C LYS A 12 -7.67 3.18 9.39
N GLN A 13 -6.55 3.83 9.69
CA GLN A 13 -6.42 5.28 9.54
C GLN A 13 -6.36 5.69 8.05
N PHE A 14 -5.86 4.80 7.19
CA PHE A 14 -5.65 5.09 5.77
C PHE A 14 -6.64 4.36 4.86
N LEU A 15 -7.19 3.23 5.27
CA LEU A 15 -8.03 2.36 4.45
C LEU A 15 -9.34 2.01 5.14
N TYR A 16 -10.38 1.80 4.33
CA TYR A 16 -11.62 1.18 4.81
C TYR A 16 -11.57 -0.33 4.59
N ILE A 17 -11.34 -1.09 5.66
CA ILE A 17 -11.21 -2.55 5.60
C ILE A 17 -12.60 -3.20 5.48
N ILE A 18 -12.78 -4.03 4.46
CA ILE A 18 -14.03 -4.77 4.18
C ILE A 18 -13.93 -6.21 4.68
N TYR A 19 -12.76 -6.81 4.50
CA TYR A 19 -12.51 -8.19 4.84
C TYR A 19 -11.09 -8.35 5.37
N THR A 20 -10.95 -9.22 6.35
CA THR A 20 -9.67 -9.59 6.97
C THR A 20 -9.60 -11.10 7.11
N GLU A 21 -8.46 -11.67 6.79
CA GLU A 21 -8.18 -13.09 6.98
C GLU A 21 -6.80 -13.26 7.61
N THR A 22 -6.70 -14.16 8.59
CA THR A 22 -5.46 -14.40 9.32
C THR A 22 -5.17 -15.88 9.34
N TYR A 23 -4.01 -16.27 8.83
CA TYR A 23 -3.47 -17.62 8.91
C TYR A 23 -2.36 -17.63 9.96
N GLN A 24 -2.34 -18.65 10.81
CA GLN A 24 -1.31 -18.82 11.83
C GLN A 24 -0.78 -20.24 11.78
N ASN A 25 0.54 -20.38 11.65
CA ASN A 25 1.21 -21.65 11.80
C ASN A 25 1.71 -21.80 13.24
N LYS A 26 1.06 -22.68 14.00
CA LYS A 26 1.43 -22.92 15.41
C LYS A 26 2.79 -23.57 15.59
N THR A 27 3.31 -24.25 14.57
CA THR A 27 4.58 -24.99 14.65
C THR A 27 5.77 -24.05 14.53
N ASN A 28 5.67 -23.02 13.69
CA ASN A 28 6.77 -22.12 13.35
C ASN A 28 6.54 -20.69 13.84
N SER A 29 5.43 -20.44 14.57
CA SER A 29 5.02 -19.11 15.03
C SER A 29 4.87 -18.06 13.90
N THR A 30 4.69 -18.49 12.65
CA THR A 30 4.49 -17.59 11.50
C THR A 30 3.02 -17.21 11.33
N PHE A 31 2.79 -16.06 10.71
CA PHE A 31 1.46 -15.59 10.36
C PHE A 31 1.42 -14.95 8.98
N ILE A 32 0.23 -15.00 8.39
CA ILE A 32 -0.13 -14.22 7.20
C ILE A 32 -1.44 -13.50 7.53
N GLU A 33 -1.45 -12.18 7.40
CA GLU A 33 -2.63 -11.34 7.52
C GLU A 33 -2.96 -10.72 6.16
N ARG A 34 -4.18 -10.99 5.67
CA ARG A 34 -4.71 -10.44 4.43
C ARG A 34 -5.83 -9.45 4.73
N TYR A 35 -5.81 -8.36 4.01
CA TYR A 35 -6.77 -7.28 4.09
C TYR A 35 -7.31 -6.99 2.69
N VAL A 36 -8.63 -6.98 2.55
CA VAL A 36 -9.31 -6.42 1.38
C VAL A 36 -9.98 -5.14 1.84
N ALA A 37 -9.63 -4.04 1.19
CA ALA A 37 -10.00 -2.71 1.60
C ALA A 37 -10.44 -1.84 0.41
N LYS A 38 -11.00 -0.68 0.76
CA LYS A 38 -11.45 0.39 -0.13
C LYS A 38 -10.74 1.68 0.24
N HIS A 39 -10.73 2.61 -0.72
CA HIS A 39 -10.28 3.97 -0.49
C HIS A 39 -11.04 4.63 0.69
N PRO A 40 -10.39 5.38 1.59
CA PRO A 40 -10.98 5.91 2.84
C PRO A 40 -12.12 6.91 2.61
N LEU A 41 -12.22 7.49 1.40
CA LEU A 41 -13.35 8.35 1.01
C LEU A 41 -14.67 7.58 0.85
N LEU A 42 -14.65 6.24 0.80
CA LEU A 42 -15.82 5.37 0.70
C LEU A 42 -16.34 4.93 2.08
N LYS A 43 -16.50 5.85 3.04
CA LYS A 43 -16.95 5.51 4.41
C LYS A 43 -18.28 4.72 4.43
N PRO A 44 -18.52 3.87 5.44
CA PRO A 44 -19.71 2.99 5.51
C PRO A 44 -21.06 3.72 5.49
N GLU A 45 -21.12 4.97 5.94
CA GLU A 45 -22.27 5.87 5.78
C GLU A 45 -22.67 6.10 4.30
N LEU A 46 -21.79 5.70 3.37
CA LEU A 46 -21.94 5.76 1.90
C LEU A 46 -22.06 4.35 1.27
N ILE A 47 -21.71 3.28 2.00
CA ILE A 47 -21.76 1.88 1.52
C ILE A 47 -23.10 1.21 1.89
N VAL A 48 -23.82 1.72 2.91
CA VAL A 48 -25.20 1.28 3.23
C VAL A 48 -26.21 2.02 2.34
N ILE A 49 -26.16 1.79 1.02
CA ILE A 49 -27.16 2.31 0.07
C ILE A 49 -27.65 1.16 -0.81
N ASN A 50 -28.21 0.11 -0.20
CA ASN A 50 -29.09 -0.82 -0.92
C ASN A 50 -30.27 -1.35 -0.09
N ASP A 51 -30.44 -0.96 1.18
CA ASP A 51 -31.49 -1.55 2.04
C ASP A 51 -32.53 -0.58 2.66
N GLN A 52 -32.55 0.72 2.30
CA GLN A 52 -33.63 1.62 2.78
C GLN A 52 -34.15 2.62 1.74
N ILE A 53 -35.48 2.74 1.68
CA ILE A 53 -36.26 3.40 0.61
C ILE A 53 -36.26 4.93 0.72
N GLN A 54 -35.95 5.55 1.87
CA GLN A 54 -35.94 7.01 2.00
C GLN A 54 -34.92 7.45 3.07
N GLY A 55 -33.86 8.16 2.66
CA GLY A 55 -33.15 9.07 3.57
C GLY A 55 -31.62 9.01 3.62
N PHE A 56 -30.90 9.08 2.50
CA PHE A 56 -29.51 9.55 2.49
C PHE A 56 -29.25 10.44 1.27
N LYS A 57 -28.41 11.47 1.43
CA LYS A 57 -27.92 12.32 0.33
C LYS A 57 -27.36 11.42 -0.76
N LYS A 58 -27.85 11.56 -2.00
CA LYS A 58 -27.25 10.88 -3.16
C LYS A 58 -25.77 11.24 -3.21
N VAL A 59 -24.91 10.28 -2.86
CA VAL A 59 -23.47 10.39 -3.05
C VAL A 59 -23.22 10.62 -4.53
N SER A 60 -22.27 11.49 -4.88
CA SER A 60 -21.98 11.72 -6.29
C SER A 60 -21.50 10.41 -6.90
N LYS A 61 -22.05 10.03 -8.07
CA LYS A 61 -21.61 8.83 -8.81
C LYS A 61 -20.09 8.79 -9.00
N LYS A 62 -19.47 9.97 -9.12
CA LYS A 62 -18.03 10.14 -9.23
C LYS A 62 -17.27 9.68 -7.98
N VAL A 63 -17.83 9.76 -6.77
CA VAL A 63 -17.15 9.24 -5.57
C VAL A 63 -17.34 7.74 -5.46
N MET A 64 -18.51 7.22 -5.83
CA MET A 64 -18.77 5.77 -5.84
C MET A 64 -17.83 5.00 -6.77
N SER A 65 -17.35 5.60 -7.85
CA SER A 65 -16.40 4.93 -8.75
C SER A 65 -15.01 4.70 -8.15
N LEU A 66 -14.71 5.18 -6.94
CA LEU A 66 -13.54 4.70 -6.20
C LEU A 66 -13.66 3.20 -5.84
N GLU A 67 -14.87 2.63 -5.89
CA GLU A 67 -15.07 1.19 -5.75
C GLU A 67 -14.40 0.38 -6.88
N GLU A 68 -14.06 1.02 -7.99
CA GLU A 68 -13.31 0.41 -9.10
C GLU A 68 -11.84 0.14 -8.74
N PHE A 69 -11.34 0.67 -7.62
CA PHE A 69 -9.98 0.46 -7.10
C PHE A 69 -10.02 -0.36 -5.80
N PRO A 70 -10.15 -1.70 -5.88
CA PRO A 70 -10.00 -2.55 -4.71
C PRO A 70 -8.55 -2.51 -4.22
N ILE A 71 -8.35 -2.41 -2.91
CA ILE A 71 -7.03 -2.37 -2.29
C ILE A 71 -6.79 -3.68 -1.55
N TYR A 72 -5.70 -4.34 -1.88
CA TYR A 72 -5.27 -5.59 -1.27
C TYR A 72 -3.98 -5.33 -0.49
N LEU A 73 -3.92 -5.83 0.74
CA LEU A 73 -2.74 -5.76 1.58
C LEU A 73 -2.52 -7.14 2.21
N GLU A 74 -1.31 -7.69 2.04
CA GLU A 74 -0.86 -8.92 2.68
C GLU A 74 0.38 -8.60 3.52
N ILE A 75 0.42 -9.13 4.75
CA ILE A 75 1.55 -9.00 5.66
C ILE A 75 1.89 -10.40 6.17
N GLU A 76 3.13 -10.81 5.94
CA GLU A 76 3.71 -12.05 6.45
C GLU A 76 4.78 -11.74 7.51
N GLY A 77 4.82 -12.54 8.57
CA GLY A 77 5.83 -12.39 9.60
C GLY A 77 5.79 -13.46 10.68
N MET A 78 6.52 -13.20 11.77
CA MET A 78 6.69 -14.12 12.89
C MET A 78 6.28 -13.51 14.22
N TYR A 79 5.73 -14.34 15.10
CA TYR A 79 5.47 -14.02 16.49
C TYR A 79 6.60 -14.48 17.42
N GLU A 80 6.92 -13.64 18.40
CA GLU A 80 7.66 -14.04 19.62
C GLU A 80 6.81 -13.66 20.84
N ASN A 81 6.51 -14.63 21.72
CA ASN A 81 5.73 -14.41 22.94
C ASN A 81 4.39 -13.66 22.71
N GLU A 82 3.63 -14.07 21.69
CA GLU A 82 2.34 -13.46 21.28
C GLU A 82 2.42 -12.02 20.74
N ASN A 83 3.62 -11.54 20.44
CA ASN A 83 3.87 -10.23 19.85
C ASN A 83 4.48 -10.39 18.46
N ILE A 84 4.07 -9.55 17.50
CA ILE A 84 4.72 -9.50 16.19
C ILE A 84 6.16 -9.08 16.44
N TYR A 85 7.08 -9.98 16.12
CA TYR A 85 8.50 -9.80 16.36
C TYR A 85 9.20 -9.37 15.08
N LEU A 86 8.83 -9.99 13.95
CA LEU A 86 9.44 -9.80 12.65
C LEU A 86 8.38 -9.71 11.55
N ILE A 87 8.62 -8.85 10.56
CA ILE A 87 7.88 -8.83 9.30
C ILE A 87 8.81 -9.36 8.22
N ASP A 88 8.37 -10.39 7.50
CA ASP A 88 9.14 -11.03 6.44
C ASP A 88 8.78 -10.42 5.08
N ALA A 89 7.48 -10.26 4.82
CA ALA A 89 6.98 -9.73 3.56
C ALA A 89 5.74 -8.84 3.74
N ILE A 90 5.60 -7.89 2.82
CA ILE A 90 4.40 -7.06 2.70
C ILE A 90 4.12 -6.74 1.23
N ASP A 91 2.89 -7.03 0.81
CA ASP A 91 2.38 -6.66 -0.50
C ASP A 91 1.19 -5.71 -0.35
N LEU A 92 1.24 -4.56 -1.02
CA LEU A 92 0.13 -3.60 -1.08
C LEU A 92 -0.13 -3.27 -2.54
N TYR A 93 -1.32 -3.60 -3.04
CA TYR A 93 -1.63 -3.39 -4.45
C TYR A 93 -3.12 -3.13 -4.72
N SER A 94 -3.40 -2.60 -5.90
CA SER A 94 -4.73 -2.38 -6.45
C SER A 94 -4.72 -2.78 -7.91
N GLU A 95 -5.69 -3.59 -8.31
CA GLU A 95 -5.88 -4.02 -9.69
C GLU A 95 -7.27 -3.61 -10.16
N THR A 96 -7.33 -2.94 -11.32
CA THR A 96 -8.59 -2.46 -11.89
C THR A 96 -8.63 -2.69 -13.39
N ILE A 97 -9.80 -3.05 -13.92
CA ILE A 97 -10.02 -3.19 -15.35
C ILE A 97 -10.49 -1.84 -15.87
N LEU A 98 -9.56 -1.02 -16.34
CA LEU A 98 -9.84 0.33 -16.80
C LEU A 98 -8.95 0.71 -17.97
N ASN A 99 -9.55 1.30 -19.01
CA ASN A 99 -8.83 1.80 -20.17
C ASN A 99 -8.23 3.18 -19.86
N CYS A 100 -6.90 3.28 -19.80
CA CYS A 100 -6.23 4.57 -19.61
C CYS A 100 -5.65 5.17 -20.90
N GLN A 101 -5.89 4.58 -22.07
CA GLN A 101 -5.22 4.95 -23.33
C GLN A 101 -5.33 6.44 -23.68
N SER A 102 -6.48 7.07 -23.40
CA SER A 102 -6.72 8.50 -23.68
C SER A 102 -5.92 9.43 -22.75
N ARG A 103 -5.53 8.96 -21.57
CA ARG A 103 -4.83 9.72 -20.52
C ARG A 103 -3.47 9.12 -20.15
N LEU A 104 -2.95 8.21 -20.98
CA LEU A 104 -1.74 7.43 -20.69
C LEU A 104 -0.53 8.31 -20.39
N THR A 105 -0.34 9.40 -21.14
CA THR A 105 0.75 10.35 -20.92
C THR A 105 0.67 11.01 -19.55
N ASP A 106 -0.54 11.34 -19.08
CA ASP A 106 -0.74 11.94 -17.77
C ASP A 106 -0.42 10.92 -16.67
N ILE A 107 -0.86 9.67 -16.83
CA ILE A 107 -0.60 8.60 -15.87
C ILE A 107 0.89 8.24 -15.80
N ILE A 108 1.59 8.14 -16.93
CA ILE A 108 3.04 7.93 -16.95
C ILE A 108 3.75 9.06 -16.21
N TYR A 109 3.33 10.31 -16.39
CA TYR A 109 3.90 11.42 -15.65
C TYR A 109 3.70 11.26 -14.14
N ILE A 110 2.48 10.96 -13.69
CA ILE A 110 2.18 10.75 -12.27
C ILE A 110 2.94 9.55 -11.69
N ALA A 111 3.00 8.43 -12.41
CA ALA A 111 3.77 7.25 -12.01
C ALA A 111 5.26 7.59 -11.81
N ASN A 112 5.84 8.42 -12.68
CA ASN A 112 7.21 8.88 -12.52
C ASN A 112 7.39 9.77 -11.29
N VAL A 113 6.43 10.66 -10.99
CA VAL A 113 6.47 11.53 -9.80
C VAL A 113 6.41 10.69 -8.51
N PHE A 114 5.64 9.60 -8.50
CA PHE A 114 5.48 8.69 -7.35
C PHE A 114 6.44 7.49 -7.36
N SER A 115 7.41 7.46 -8.28
CA SER A 115 8.23 6.27 -8.57
C SER A 115 9.04 5.70 -7.40
N ASN A 116 9.30 6.49 -6.35
CA ASN A 116 9.95 6.00 -5.13
C ASN A 116 9.02 5.14 -4.25
N TYR A 117 7.71 5.31 -4.38
CA TYR A 117 6.71 4.67 -3.51
C TYR A 117 5.82 3.70 -4.26
N ILE A 118 5.62 3.91 -5.56
CA ILE A 118 4.62 3.22 -6.38
C ILE A 118 5.26 2.70 -7.67
N SER A 119 4.84 1.50 -8.03
CA SER A 119 5.00 0.90 -9.35
C SER A 119 3.63 0.89 -10.04
N PHE A 120 3.62 1.22 -11.33
CA PHE A 120 2.42 1.25 -12.16
C PHE A 120 2.64 0.36 -13.37
N GLU A 121 1.77 -0.61 -13.54
CA GLU A 121 1.79 -1.52 -14.68
C GLU A 121 0.47 -1.47 -15.43
N ARG A 122 0.59 -1.60 -16.74
CA ARG A 122 -0.54 -1.70 -17.66
C ARG A 122 -0.44 -3.03 -18.36
N THR A 123 -1.44 -3.89 -18.17
CA THR A 123 -1.54 -5.16 -18.89
C THR A 123 -2.69 -5.10 -19.88
N ILE A 124 -2.50 -5.73 -21.04
CA ILE A 124 -3.47 -5.76 -22.13
C ILE A 124 -3.64 -7.22 -22.50
N ASP A 125 -4.87 -7.70 -22.54
CA ASP A 125 -5.13 -9.03 -23.08
C ASP A 125 -4.85 -9.02 -24.60
N VAL A 126 -3.93 -9.87 -25.04
CA VAL A 126 -3.59 -10.04 -26.46
C VAL A 126 -4.80 -10.58 -27.25
N SER A 127 -5.65 -11.37 -26.60
CA SER A 127 -6.87 -11.95 -27.18
C SER A 127 -7.99 -10.92 -27.30
N ASN A 128 -8.05 -9.98 -26.35
CA ASN A 128 -9.00 -8.88 -26.35
C ASN A 128 -8.31 -7.55 -25.96
N PRO A 129 -7.70 -6.83 -26.91
CA PRO A 129 -6.96 -5.59 -26.62
C PRO A 129 -7.79 -4.43 -26.05
N LYS A 130 -9.12 -4.59 -25.96
CA LYS A 130 -10.02 -3.63 -25.30
C LYS A 130 -10.11 -3.87 -23.79
N GLU A 131 -9.74 -5.06 -23.32
CA GLU A 131 -9.61 -5.40 -21.91
C GLU A 131 -8.20 -5.05 -21.46
N GLU A 132 -8.12 -3.89 -20.83
CA GLU A 132 -6.92 -3.34 -20.24
C GLU A 132 -7.08 -3.39 -18.74
N SER A 133 -6.05 -3.85 -18.04
CA SER A 133 -5.97 -3.74 -16.59
C SER A 133 -4.79 -2.89 -16.16
N ILE A 134 -5.01 -2.19 -15.07
CA ILE A 134 -4.04 -1.32 -14.44
C ILE A 134 -3.74 -1.94 -13.08
N ILE A 135 -2.46 -2.13 -12.81
CA ILE A 135 -1.95 -2.68 -11.57
C ILE A 135 -1.09 -1.60 -10.92
N ILE A 136 -1.46 -1.24 -9.70
CA ILE A 136 -0.75 -0.25 -8.87
C ILE A 136 -0.19 -1.02 -7.69
N THR A 137 1.12 -1.08 -7.56
CA THR A 137 1.81 -1.78 -6.46
C THR A 137 2.63 -0.80 -5.64
N SER A 138 2.62 -0.97 -4.32
CA SER A 138 3.49 -0.22 -3.43
C SER A 138 4.89 -0.83 -3.40
N LYS A 139 5.91 0.02 -3.36
CA LYS A 139 7.31 -0.39 -3.22
C LYS A 139 7.75 -0.60 -1.76
N ILE A 140 6.80 -0.83 -0.86
CA ILE A 140 7.10 -0.94 0.57
C ILE A 140 8.06 -2.09 0.87
N GLN A 141 7.88 -3.25 0.23
CA GLN A 141 8.80 -4.38 0.41
C GLN A 141 10.23 -4.02 -0.03
N GLU A 142 10.38 -3.44 -1.22
CA GLU A 142 11.67 -2.98 -1.74
C GLU A 142 12.33 -1.97 -0.78
N TYR A 143 11.56 -1.00 -0.30
CA TYR A 143 12.03 0.00 0.66
C TYR A 143 12.53 -0.63 1.95
N LEU A 144 11.79 -1.60 2.50
CA LEU A 144 12.17 -2.30 3.74
C LEU A 144 13.44 -3.13 3.57
N ILE A 145 13.60 -3.83 2.44
CA ILE A 145 14.81 -4.59 2.11
C ILE A 145 16.02 -3.65 2.07
N ILE A 146 15.96 -2.58 1.28
CA ILE A 146 17.07 -1.62 1.12
C ILE A 146 17.46 -1.01 2.48
N LYS A 147 16.47 -0.66 3.31
CA LYS A 147 16.71 -0.07 4.63
C LYS A 147 17.38 -1.06 5.58
N SER A 148 16.94 -2.31 5.60
CA SER A 148 17.52 -3.37 6.44
C SER A 148 18.96 -3.71 6.02
N GLU A 149 19.24 -3.75 4.71
CA GLU A 149 20.58 -3.94 4.16
C GLU A 149 21.52 -2.79 4.55
N ALA A 150 21.07 -1.54 4.42
CA ALA A 150 21.86 -0.36 4.77
C ALA A 150 22.21 -0.33 6.27
N GLU A 151 21.28 -0.72 7.15
CA GLU A 151 21.52 -0.80 8.59
C GLU A 151 22.51 -1.90 8.95
N SER A 152 22.44 -3.04 8.27
CA SER A 152 23.38 -4.15 8.44
C SER A 152 24.81 -3.73 8.06
N LEU A 153 24.95 -2.98 6.96
CA LEU A 153 26.24 -2.44 6.52
C LEU A 153 26.81 -1.39 7.49
N ASN A 154 25.96 -0.53 8.06
CA ASN A 154 26.37 0.47 9.04
C ASN A 154 26.83 -0.17 10.35
N LYS A 155 26.18 -1.26 10.80
CA LYS A 155 26.63 -2.01 11.98
C LYS A 155 28.00 -2.66 11.76
N LEU A 156 28.18 -3.30 10.61
CA LEU A 156 29.47 -3.91 10.22
C LEU A 156 30.62 -2.88 10.19
N THR A 157 30.36 -1.66 9.73
CA THR A 157 31.39 -0.60 9.73
C THR A 157 31.65 0.00 11.10
N SER A 158 30.68 -0.03 12.02
CA SER A 158 30.84 0.42 13.41
C SER A 158 31.47 -0.61 14.35
N GLU A 159 31.42 -1.91 14.01
CA GLU A 159 31.97 -3.02 14.79
C GLU A 159 33.41 -3.40 14.36
N LEU A 160 34.07 -2.58 13.53
CA LEU A 160 35.49 -2.75 13.14
C LEU A 160 36.49 -2.32 14.24
N ASP A 161 36.14 -2.50 15.52
CA ASP A 161 37.15 -2.68 16.56
C ASP A 161 37.62 -4.14 16.48
N TYR A 162 38.85 -4.29 15.97
CA TYR A 162 39.59 -5.54 15.80
C TYR A 162 39.39 -6.49 17.00
N ASP A 163 38.73 -7.64 16.82
CA ASP A 163 39.23 -8.95 17.31
C ASP A 163 38.30 -10.18 17.10
N ASP A 164 37.06 -10.10 16.59
CA ASP A 164 36.18 -11.29 16.47
C ASP A 164 35.52 -11.48 15.08
N ILE A 165 36.29 -11.92 14.07
CA ILE A 165 35.84 -12.11 12.67
C ILE A 165 35.47 -13.57 12.33
N GLU A 166 35.07 -14.41 13.28
CA GLU A 166 34.80 -15.84 12.97
C GLU A 166 33.37 -16.36 13.15
N ASN A 167 32.35 -15.53 13.41
CA ASN A 167 30.95 -16.01 13.46
C ASN A 167 29.92 -15.04 12.85
N THR A 168 30.13 -14.57 11.62
CA THR A 168 29.07 -13.89 10.84
C THR A 168 28.22 -14.92 10.10
N GLU A 169 27.49 -15.74 10.86
CA GLU A 169 26.34 -16.48 10.31
C GLU A 169 25.35 -15.48 9.72
N ASN A 170 24.74 -15.84 8.58
CA ASN A 170 23.71 -15.07 7.86
C ASN A 170 22.74 -14.42 8.85
N LYS A 171 22.94 -13.14 9.16
CA LYS A 171 21.95 -12.35 9.88
C LYS A 171 20.82 -12.12 8.89
N ASP A 172 19.76 -12.93 9.00
CA ASP A 172 18.50 -12.69 8.31
C ASP A 172 18.14 -11.20 8.46
N LEU A 173 17.68 -10.58 7.37
CA LEU A 173 17.33 -9.16 7.33
C LEU A 173 16.18 -8.88 8.33
N VAL A 174 16.52 -8.50 9.55
CA VAL A 174 15.53 -8.26 10.61
C VAL A 174 14.91 -6.87 10.42
N ILE A 175 13.64 -6.81 10.04
CA ILE A 175 12.85 -5.56 10.00
C ILE A 175 12.19 -5.36 11.36
N ASN A 176 12.58 -4.31 12.09
CA ASN A 176 11.96 -3.99 13.37
C ASN A 176 10.52 -3.45 13.16
N ILE A 177 9.60 -3.84 14.05
CA ILE A 177 8.19 -3.43 14.04
C ILE A 177 7.96 -1.92 14.00
N ASP A 178 8.83 -1.10 14.59
CA ASP A 178 8.68 0.36 14.56
C ASP A 178 9.10 0.94 13.21
N GLN A 179 10.18 0.43 12.62
CA GLN A 179 10.58 0.79 11.25
C GLN A 179 9.50 0.38 10.24
N PHE A 180 8.90 -0.78 10.45
CA PHE A 180 7.78 -1.26 9.65
C PHE A 180 6.58 -0.32 9.72
N LYS A 181 6.18 0.13 10.93
CA LYS A 181 5.03 1.06 11.07
C LYS A 181 5.27 2.38 10.34
N ASP A 182 6.47 2.94 10.45
CA ASP A 182 6.80 4.20 9.79
C ASP A 182 6.78 4.04 8.27
N ALA A 183 7.38 2.96 7.76
CA ALA A 183 7.33 2.64 6.33
C ALA A 183 5.89 2.42 5.86
N LEU A 184 5.10 1.62 6.59
CA LEU A 184 3.71 1.34 6.30
C LEU A 184 2.86 2.62 6.25
N LYS A 185 3.04 3.52 7.21
CA LYS A 185 2.33 4.80 7.24
C LYS A 185 2.62 5.64 6.00
N ILE A 186 3.89 5.79 5.64
CA ILE A 186 4.32 6.56 4.46
C ILE A 186 3.72 5.93 3.20
N HIS A 187 3.97 4.63 2.99
CA HIS A 187 3.54 3.95 1.78
C HIS A 187 2.02 3.90 1.64
N LEU A 188 1.25 3.70 2.73
CA LEU A 188 -0.21 3.77 2.68
C LEU A 188 -0.69 5.17 2.26
N ASN A 189 -0.09 6.23 2.79
CA ASN A 189 -0.46 7.60 2.46
C ASN A 189 -0.24 7.91 0.97
N TYR A 190 0.96 7.61 0.45
CA TYR A 190 1.29 7.81 -0.96
C TYR A 190 0.46 6.91 -1.88
N PHE A 191 0.17 5.68 -1.47
CA PHE A 191 -0.63 4.73 -2.24
C PHE A 191 -2.09 5.18 -2.39
N VAL A 192 -2.70 5.61 -1.28
CA VAL A 192 -4.08 6.13 -1.28
C VAL A 192 -4.18 7.41 -2.12
N GLU A 193 -3.24 8.34 -1.97
CA GLU A 193 -3.24 9.56 -2.77
C GLU A 193 -3.04 9.28 -4.27
N PHE A 194 -2.16 8.32 -4.62
CA PHE A 194 -1.98 7.90 -6.01
C PHE A 194 -3.27 7.34 -6.61
N ILE A 195 -3.99 6.47 -5.89
CA ILE A 195 -5.30 5.94 -6.34
C ILE A 195 -6.29 7.08 -6.57
N LYS A 196 -6.35 8.07 -5.66
CA LYS A 196 -7.21 9.24 -5.80
C LYS A 196 -6.86 10.05 -7.06
N ILE A 197 -5.57 10.27 -7.34
CA ILE A 197 -5.12 10.98 -8.54
C ILE A 197 -5.49 10.19 -9.81
N CYS A 198 -5.28 8.87 -9.81
CA CYS A 198 -5.70 8.01 -10.92
C CYS A 198 -7.21 8.12 -11.14
N HIS A 199 -8.00 8.07 -10.08
CA HIS A 199 -9.45 8.23 -10.14
C HIS A 199 -9.87 9.60 -10.70
N ASP A 200 -9.21 10.68 -10.28
CA ASP A 200 -9.46 12.04 -10.76
C ASP A 200 -9.13 12.19 -12.25
N ILE A 201 -8.02 11.62 -12.70
CA ILE A 201 -7.58 11.67 -14.10
C ILE A 201 -8.47 10.77 -14.98
N LEU A 202 -8.66 9.51 -14.58
CA LEU A 202 -9.21 8.47 -15.44
C LEU A 202 -10.74 8.42 -15.43
N ILE A 203 -11.37 8.72 -14.30
CA ILE A 203 -12.82 8.60 -14.16
C ILE A 203 -13.50 9.96 -14.08
N LYS A 204 -12.95 10.90 -13.31
CA LYS A 204 -13.50 12.27 -13.27
C LYS A 204 -13.12 13.12 -14.48
N ASP A 205 -12.18 12.64 -15.29
CA ASP A 205 -11.61 13.29 -16.47
C ASP A 205 -11.07 14.70 -16.15
N ILE A 206 -10.40 14.83 -14.99
CA ILE A 206 -9.79 16.09 -14.58
C ILE A 206 -8.44 16.23 -15.30
N PRO A 207 -8.17 17.35 -16.00
CA PRO A 207 -6.90 17.56 -16.66
C PRO A 207 -5.73 17.62 -15.67
N LEU A 208 -4.60 17.01 -16.00
CA LEU A 208 -3.39 16.99 -15.17
C LEU A 208 -2.97 18.39 -14.69
N LYS A 209 -3.11 19.42 -15.52
CA LYS A 209 -2.79 20.82 -15.18
C LYS A 209 -3.53 21.34 -13.95
N LYS A 210 -4.73 20.80 -13.65
CA LYS A 210 -5.52 21.19 -12.47
C LYS A 210 -5.12 20.42 -11.22
N ILE A 211 -4.62 19.20 -11.37
CA ILE A 211 -4.25 18.30 -10.26
C ILE A 211 -2.80 18.55 -9.82
N LYS A 212 -1.93 18.99 -10.74
CA LYS A 212 -0.51 19.20 -10.48
C LYS A 212 -0.19 20.04 -9.23
N PRO A 213 -0.87 21.17 -8.96
CA PRO A 213 -0.63 21.93 -7.74
C PRO A 213 -0.94 21.13 -6.46
N GLU A 214 -2.01 20.32 -6.47
CA GLU A 214 -2.39 19.49 -5.33
C GLU A 214 -1.34 18.41 -5.06
N ILE A 215 -0.74 17.85 -6.11
CA ILE A 215 0.37 16.88 -5.99
C ILE A 215 1.59 17.56 -5.38
N GLU A 216 1.96 18.74 -5.85
CA GLU A 216 3.11 19.49 -5.32
C GLU A 216 2.92 19.80 -3.83
N THR A 217 1.74 20.29 -3.44
CA THR A 217 1.38 20.53 -2.03
C THR A 217 1.44 19.25 -1.20
N PHE A 218 0.89 18.13 -1.71
CA PHE A 218 0.94 16.84 -1.00
C PHE A 218 2.38 16.40 -0.72
N PHE A 219 3.30 16.54 -1.69
CA PHE A 219 4.71 16.21 -1.47
C PHE A 219 5.41 17.19 -0.51
N GLU A 220 5.02 18.46 -0.45
CA GLU A 220 5.58 19.41 0.51
C GLU A 220 5.17 19.10 1.95
N GLU A 221 3.93 18.65 2.15
CA GLU A 221 3.38 18.31 3.48
C GLU A 221 3.89 16.97 4.04
N ASN A 222 4.38 16.08 3.16
CA ASN A 222 4.75 14.70 3.51
C ASN A 222 6.25 14.38 3.27
N LYS A 223 7.08 15.43 3.13
CA LYS A 223 8.54 15.35 3.06
C LYS A 223 9.20 15.20 4.43
#